data_AF-A0A9D4RSV5-F1
#
_entry.id   AF-A0A9D4RSV5-F1
#
_cell.length_a   1.000
_cell.length_b   1.000
_cell.length_c   1.000
_cell.angle_alpha   90.00
_cell.angle_beta   90.00
_cell.angle_gamma   90.00
#
_symmetry.space_group_name_H-M   'P 1'
#
loop_
_entity.id
_entity.type
_entity.pdbx_description
1 polymer ?
#
loop_
_entity_poly.entity_id
_entity_poly.type
_entity_poly.pdbx_seq_one_letter_code
_entity_poly.pdbx_strand_id
1 'polypeptide(L)'
;MILDGFDESYSGKWRQVKQEGLDAFLAANGLNFVIRKFVLLFNTTMELTREGDSKVKVVMKTGKTIEAVMDFSQEYEGDDGFDNKIMVKATWEPSTKKMIAETTPIEGSKAKRSIVEKSLMPDDNNMMLEVMILPDDKILCKRYFMKESMP
;
A
#
# COMPACT_ATOMS: atom_id res chain seq x y z
N MET A 1 -4.04 -18.95 -12.27
CA MET A 1 -4.77 -17.70 -11.95
C MET A 1 -3.73 -16.62 -11.62
N ILE A 2 -3.97 -15.34 -11.91
CA ILE A 2 -2.97 -14.28 -11.67
C ILE A 2 -2.68 -14.16 -10.16
N LEU A 3 -3.72 -14.17 -9.33
CA LEU A 3 -3.62 -14.05 -7.87
C LEU A 3 -3.59 -15.40 -7.13
N ASP A 4 -2.84 -16.36 -7.67
CA ASP A 4 -2.71 -17.69 -7.03
C ASP A 4 -2.10 -17.60 -5.63
N GLY A 5 -2.72 -18.27 -4.65
CA GLY A 5 -2.31 -18.26 -3.23
C GLY A 5 -2.58 -16.95 -2.47
N PHE A 6 -3.32 -15.99 -3.05
CA PHE A 6 -3.58 -14.70 -2.43
C PHE A 6 -4.47 -14.83 -1.18
N ASP A 7 -5.56 -15.59 -1.24
CA ASP A 7 -6.57 -15.62 -0.19
C ASP A 7 -6.03 -16.23 1.11
N GLU A 8 -5.23 -17.29 1.00
CA GLU A 8 -4.58 -17.93 2.14
C GLU A 8 -3.54 -17.03 2.81
N SER A 9 -3.02 -16.06 2.05
CA SER A 9 -1.89 -15.23 2.46
C SER A 9 -2.33 -13.84 2.95
N TYR A 10 -3.09 -13.11 2.13
CA TYR A 10 -3.37 -11.68 2.33
C TYR A 10 -4.83 -11.34 2.64
N SER A 11 -5.81 -12.14 2.21
CA SER A 11 -7.21 -11.80 2.44
C SER A 11 -7.52 -11.66 3.94
N GLY A 12 -8.28 -10.62 4.26
CA GLY A 12 -8.69 -10.29 5.63
C GLY A 12 -8.30 -8.88 6.08
N LYS A 13 -8.46 -8.66 7.39
CA LYS A 13 -8.22 -7.37 8.05
C LYS A 13 -6.84 -7.34 8.69
N TRP A 14 -6.21 -6.18 8.59
CA TRP A 14 -4.84 -5.91 8.99
C TRP A 14 -4.81 -4.61 9.77
N ARG A 15 -4.17 -4.59 10.93
CA ARG A 15 -4.00 -3.40 11.76
C ARG A 15 -2.54 -2.99 11.78
N GLN A 16 -2.26 -1.73 11.51
CA GLN A 16 -0.92 -1.21 11.62
C GLN A 16 -0.47 -1.24 13.09
N VAL A 17 0.71 -1.79 13.33
CA VAL A 17 1.30 -1.90 14.68
C VAL A 17 2.61 -1.15 14.81
N LYS A 18 3.29 -0.85 13.69
CA LYS A 18 4.53 -0.08 13.68
C LYS A 18 4.70 0.64 12.35
N GLN A 19 5.40 1.77 12.37
CA GLN A 19 5.81 2.50 11.17
C GLN A 19 7.18 3.13 11.37
N GLU A 20 7.95 3.23 10.29
CA GLU A 20 9.28 3.85 10.23
C GLU A 20 9.35 4.72 8.97
N GLY A 21 9.93 5.92 9.06
CA GLY A 21 10.13 6.80 7.89
C GLY A 21 8.87 7.48 7.34
N LEU A 22 7.68 7.30 7.96
CA LEU A 22 6.43 7.88 7.44
C LEU A 22 6.46 9.42 7.40
N ASP A 23 7.04 10.08 8.41
CA ASP A 23 7.13 11.56 8.41
C ASP A 23 7.95 12.10 7.23
N ALA A 24 9.07 11.43 6.90
CA ALA A 24 9.90 11.80 5.75
C ALA A 24 9.17 11.55 4.43
N PHE A 25 8.46 10.42 4.32
CA PHE A 25 7.64 10.10 3.16
C PHE A 25 6.53 11.13 2.93
N LEU A 26 5.80 11.52 3.99
CA LEU A 26 4.76 12.54 3.90
C LEU A 26 5.35 13.93 3.57
N ALA A 27 6.54 14.25 4.11
CA ALA A 27 7.22 15.51 3.83
C ALA A 27 7.63 15.63 2.36
N ALA A 28 8.17 14.56 1.78
CA ALA A 28 8.53 14.53 0.37
C ALA A 28 7.32 14.63 -0.55
N ASN A 29 6.17 14.09 -0.15
CA ASN A 29 4.90 14.29 -0.87
C ASN A 29 4.25 15.66 -0.58
N GLY A 30 4.98 16.61 0.03
CA GLY A 30 4.57 18.01 0.12
C GLY A 30 3.62 18.33 1.28
N LEU A 31 3.35 17.39 2.20
CA LEU A 31 2.51 17.69 3.37
C LEU A 31 3.25 18.62 4.33
N ASN A 32 2.56 19.63 4.84
CA ASN A 32 3.13 20.54 5.83
C ASN A 32 3.33 19.85 7.20
N PHE A 33 4.24 20.39 8.02
CA PHE A 33 4.68 19.78 9.28
C PHE A 33 3.53 19.42 10.22
N VAL A 34 2.54 20.31 10.38
CA VAL A 34 1.43 20.10 11.33
C VAL A 34 0.57 18.92 10.90
N ILE A 35 0.18 18.85 9.62
CA ILE A 35 -0.61 17.74 9.09
C ILE A 35 0.14 16.42 9.24
N ARG A 36 1.44 16.40 8.93
CA ARG A 36 2.24 15.17 9.04
C ARG A 36 2.23 14.62 10.45
N LYS A 37 2.48 15.46 11.46
CA LYS A 37 2.47 15.02 12.86
C LYS A 37 1.11 14.46 13.29
N PHE A 38 0.02 15.02 12.77
CA PHE A 38 -1.32 14.49 13.02
C PHE A 38 -1.54 13.12 12.37
N VAL A 39 -1.12 12.93 11.11
CA VAL A 39 -1.24 11.65 10.39
C VAL A 39 -0.49 10.53 11.10
N LEU A 40 0.66 10.82 11.74
CA LEU A 40 1.44 9.82 12.49
C LEU A 40 0.68 9.23 13.68
N LEU A 41 -0.39 9.88 14.16
CA LEU A 41 -1.20 9.42 15.30
C LEU A 41 -2.32 8.47 14.88
N PHE A 42 -2.56 8.28 13.58
CA PHE A 42 -3.67 7.46 13.11
C PHE A 42 -3.38 5.97 13.23
N ASN A 43 -4.32 5.26 13.86
CA ASN A 43 -4.36 3.80 13.88
C ASN A 43 -4.95 3.31 12.55
N THR A 44 -4.08 3.04 11.58
CA THR A 44 -4.54 2.60 10.26
C THR A 44 -4.93 1.12 10.28
N THR A 45 -6.10 0.79 9.75
CA THR A 45 -6.47 -0.59 9.40
C THR A 45 -6.60 -0.72 7.88
N MET A 46 -6.39 -1.92 7.37
CA MET A 46 -6.51 -2.27 5.97
C MET A 46 -7.26 -3.59 5.83
N GLU A 47 -8.22 -3.65 4.93
CA GLU A 47 -8.92 -4.87 4.55
C GLU A 47 -8.62 -5.16 3.08
N LEU A 48 -8.13 -6.37 2.83
CA LEU A 48 -7.80 -6.87 1.50
C LEU A 48 -8.80 -7.95 1.12
N THR A 49 -9.47 -7.78 -0.01
CA THR A 49 -10.45 -8.74 -0.53
C THR A 49 -10.16 -9.00 -2.00
N ARG A 50 -9.98 -10.27 -2.38
CA ARG A 50 -9.85 -10.64 -3.79
C ARG A 50 -11.18 -10.47 -4.52
N GLU A 51 -11.12 -9.87 -5.71
CA GLU A 51 -12.25 -9.72 -6.62
C GLU A 51 -11.92 -10.41 -7.95
N GLY A 52 -12.43 -11.63 -8.14
CA GLY A 52 -12.14 -12.42 -9.35
C GLY A 52 -10.66 -12.83 -9.46
N ASP A 53 -10.14 -12.95 -10.67
CA ASP A 53 -8.82 -13.57 -10.90
C ASP A 53 -7.63 -12.62 -10.81
N SER A 54 -7.87 -11.33 -10.97
CA SER A 54 -6.81 -10.33 -11.15
C SER A 54 -7.00 -9.05 -10.34
N LYS A 55 -8.05 -8.94 -9.52
CA LYS A 55 -8.31 -7.69 -8.76
C LYS A 55 -8.29 -7.93 -7.26
N VAL A 56 -7.85 -6.92 -6.53
CA VAL A 56 -7.90 -6.87 -5.07
C VAL A 56 -8.53 -5.54 -4.67
N LYS A 57 -9.66 -5.61 -3.98
CA LYS A 57 -10.22 -4.46 -3.28
C LYS A 57 -9.42 -4.20 -2.00
N VAL A 58 -9.00 -2.95 -1.84
CA VAL A 58 -8.26 -2.44 -0.69
C VAL A 58 -9.14 -1.40 0.00
N VAL A 59 -9.52 -1.66 1.25
CA VAL A 59 -10.23 -0.69 2.10
C VAL A 59 -9.29 -0.30 3.23
N MET A 60 -8.74 0.92 3.18
CA MET A 60 -7.92 1.48 4.24
C MET A 60 -8.74 2.45 5.08
N LYS A 61 -8.75 2.25 6.40
CA LYS A 61 -9.32 3.19 7.36
C LYS A 61 -8.18 3.84 8.12
N THR A 62 -8.05 5.15 7.93
CA THR A 62 -7.14 6.01 8.67
C THR A 62 -7.97 7.16 9.25
N GLY A 63 -7.49 8.41 9.24
CA GLY A 63 -8.33 9.60 9.50
C GLY A 63 -9.50 9.77 8.52
N LYS A 64 -9.47 9.10 7.36
CA LYS A 64 -10.57 8.93 6.40
C LYS A 64 -10.60 7.49 5.89
N THR A 65 -11.74 7.05 5.35
CA THR A 65 -11.82 5.78 4.62
C THR A 65 -11.38 6.00 3.17
N ILE A 66 -10.47 5.15 2.69
CA ILE A 66 -9.99 5.11 1.32
C ILE A 66 -10.34 3.72 0.78
N GLU A 67 -11.06 3.69 -0.35
CA GLU A 67 -11.35 2.46 -1.08
C GLU A 67 -10.68 2.53 -2.45
N ALA A 68 -9.96 1.47 -2.82
CA ALA A 68 -9.31 1.35 -4.12
C ALA A 68 -9.42 -0.09 -4.61
N VAL A 69 -9.37 -0.28 -5.93
CA VAL A 69 -9.26 -1.60 -6.55
C VAL A 69 -7.91 -1.65 -7.27
N MET A 70 -7.09 -2.64 -6.91
CA MET A 70 -5.82 -2.90 -7.55
C MET A 70 -6.01 -3.97 -8.63
N ASP A 71 -5.75 -3.63 -9.89
CA ASP A 71 -5.83 -4.54 -11.02
C ASP A 71 -4.43 -5.03 -11.42
N PHE A 72 -4.24 -6.35 -11.39
CA PHE A 72 -2.99 -7.04 -11.70
C PHE A 72 -2.94 -7.53 -13.15
N SER A 73 -3.99 -7.30 -13.95
CA SER A 73 -4.04 -7.73 -15.35
C SER A 73 -3.51 -6.69 -16.33
N GLN A 74 -3.46 -5.42 -15.93
CA GLN A 74 -3.11 -4.30 -16.80
C GLN A 74 -2.67 -3.07 -15.99
N GLU A 75 -2.03 -2.12 -16.66
CA GLU A 75 -1.78 -0.79 -16.11
C GLU A 75 -3.07 0.04 -16.14
N TYR A 76 -3.26 0.90 -15.14
CA TYR A 76 -4.48 1.72 -15.02
C TYR A 76 -4.23 3.08 -14.36
N GLU A 77 -5.07 4.07 -14.68
CA GLU A 77 -5.03 5.38 -14.02
C GLU A 77 -5.57 5.28 -12.59
N GLY A 78 -4.88 5.91 -11.65
CA GLY A 78 -5.27 5.99 -10.25
C GLY A 78 -4.96 7.34 -9.62
N ASP A 79 -5.06 7.38 -8.30
CA ASP A 79 -4.76 8.54 -7.45
C ASP A 79 -3.70 8.15 -6.40
N ASP A 80 -2.73 9.02 -6.14
CA ASP A 80 -1.66 8.78 -5.17
C ASP A 80 -2.07 8.96 -3.70
N GLY A 81 -3.34 9.29 -3.44
CA GLY A 81 -3.89 9.60 -2.12
C GLY A 81 -3.72 11.06 -1.70
N PHE A 82 -3.07 11.87 -2.54
CA PHE A 82 -2.81 13.30 -2.36
C PHE A 82 -3.44 14.13 -3.50
N ASP A 83 -4.50 13.59 -4.13
CA ASP A 83 -5.25 14.20 -5.23
C ASP A 83 -4.39 14.41 -6.51
N ASN A 84 -3.34 13.60 -6.70
CA ASN A 84 -2.58 13.57 -7.94
C ASN A 84 -2.85 12.30 -8.73
N LYS A 85 -3.09 12.49 -10.03
CA LYS A 85 -3.24 11.37 -10.96
C LYS A 85 -1.92 10.66 -11.22
N ILE A 86 -1.97 9.34 -11.29
CA ILE A 86 -0.83 8.46 -11.51
C ILE A 86 -1.21 7.30 -12.43
N MET A 87 -0.21 6.68 -13.06
CA MET A 87 -0.34 5.38 -13.70
C MET A 87 0.17 4.31 -12.75
N VAL A 88 -0.62 3.25 -12.57
CA VAL A 88 -0.35 2.17 -11.62
C VAL A 88 -0.09 0.87 -12.38
N LYS A 89 0.99 0.19 -12.02
CA LYS A 89 1.31 -1.17 -12.46
C LYS A 89 1.45 -2.07 -11.25
N ALA A 90 0.49 -2.98 -11.08
CA ALA A 90 0.52 -3.96 -10.00
C ALA A 90 1.08 -5.30 -10.49
N THR A 91 1.83 -5.99 -9.64
CA THR A 91 2.42 -7.30 -9.90
C THR A 91 2.29 -8.18 -8.66
N TRP A 92 1.92 -9.44 -8.89
CA TRP A 92 1.87 -10.48 -7.88
C TRP A 92 2.91 -11.55 -8.23
N GLU A 93 3.74 -11.91 -7.25
CA GLU A 93 4.72 -12.98 -7.35
C GLU A 93 4.26 -14.18 -6.51
N PRO A 94 3.64 -15.23 -7.10
CA PRO A 94 3.10 -16.35 -6.34
C PRO A 94 4.14 -17.11 -5.51
N SER A 95 5.36 -17.25 -6.03
CA SER A 95 6.45 -18.01 -5.37
C SER A 95 6.92 -17.36 -4.08
N THR A 96 6.90 -16.04 -4.00
CA THR A 96 7.35 -15.24 -2.85
C THR A 96 6.18 -14.65 -2.07
N LYS A 97 4.96 -14.79 -2.58
CA LYS A 97 3.74 -14.12 -2.09
C LYS A 97 3.97 -12.62 -1.95
N LYS A 98 4.71 -12.02 -2.87
CA LYS A 98 5.04 -10.59 -2.86
C LYS A 98 4.08 -9.84 -3.78
N MET A 99 3.57 -8.73 -3.27
CA MET A 99 2.75 -7.78 -4.03
C MET A 99 3.58 -6.52 -4.26
N ILE A 100 3.63 -6.04 -5.50
CA ILE A 100 4.36 -4.83 -5.88
C ILE A 100 3.40 -3.93 -6.66
N ALA A 101 3.31 -2.66 -6.28
CA ALA A 101 2.63 -1.64 -7.05
C ALA A 101 3.63 -0.52 -7.37
N GLU A 102 3.93 -0.34 -8.65
CA GLU A 102 4.70 0.80 -9.13
C GLU A 102 3.75 1.90 -9.59
N THR A 103 4.04 3.15 -9.22
CA THR A 103 3.26 4.31 -9.63
C THR A 103 4.15 5.33 -10.33
N THR A 104 3.71 5.85 -11.46
CA THR A 104 4.38 6.93 -12.18
C THR A 104 3.45 8.13 -12.35
N PRO A 105 3.96 9.37 -12.26
CA PRO A 105 3.15 10.56 -12.53
C PRO A 105 2.71 10.57 -13.99
N ILE A 106 1.45 10.89 -14.25
CA ILE A 106 0.99 11.21 -15.62
C ILE A 106 1.30 12.68 -15.96
N GLU A 107 1.14 13.06 -17.23
CA GLU A 107 1.38 14.43 -17.68
C GLU A 107 0.56 15.45 -16.87
N GLY A 108 1.22 16.50 -16.37
CA GLY A 108 0.61 17.53 -15.53
C GLY A 108 0.42 17.16 -14.05
N SER A 109 0.72 15.93 -13.65
CA SER A 109 0.67 15.49 -12.25
C SER A 109 1.85 16.05 -11.44
N LYS A 110 1.60 16.35 -10.16
CA LYS A 110 2.65 16.70 -9.17
C LYS A 110 3.08 15.50 -8.33
N ALA A 111 2.54 14.32 -8.62
CA ALA A 111 2.93 13.09 -7.94
C ALA A 111 4.41 12.81 -8.12
N LYS A 112 4.97 12.02 -7.21
CA LYS A 112 6.30 11.43 -7.35
C LYS A 112 6.17 9.98 -7.83
N ARG A 113 7.19 9.49 -8.53
CA ARG A 113 7.30 8.04 -8.78
C ARG A 113 7.37 7.33 -7.43
N SER A 114 6.63 6.25 -7.26
CA SER A 114 6.68 5.46 -6.04
C SER A 114 6.62 3.96 -6.32
N ILE A 115 7.12 3.17 -5.36
CA ILE A 115 7.00 1.72 -5.36
C ILE A 115 6.45 1.32 -4.00
N VAL A 116 5.38 0.53 -3.98
CA VAL A 116 4.82 -0.05 -2.77
C VAL A 116 4.95 -1.56 -2.85
N GLU A 117 5.74 -2.13 -1.96
CA GLU A 117 5.89 -3.58 -1.83
C GLU A 117 5.14 -4.06 -0.59
N LYS A 118 4.45 -5.21 -0.67
CA LYS A 118 3.92 -5.93 0.49
C LYS A 118 4.43 -7.36 0.48
N SER A 119 4.96 -7.80 1.60
CA SER A 119 5.40 -9.17 1.86
C SER A 119 4.96 -9.62 3.24
N LEU A 120 4.66 -10.91 3.40
CA LEU A 120 4.55 -11.52 4.72
C LEU A 120 5.94 -11.61 5.35
N MET A 121 6.02 -11.47 6.67
CA MET A 121 7.25 -11.67 7.42
C MET A 121 7.61 -13.18 7.36
N PRO A 122 8.88 -13.54 7.08
CA PRO A 122 9.27 -14.95 6.88
C PRO A 122 8.91 -15.88 8.04
N ASP A 123 8.95 -15.36 9.27
CA ASP A 123 8.74 -16.13 10.50
C ASP A 123 7.32 -15.95 11.09
N ASP A 124 6.48 -15.10 10.50
CA ASP A 124 5.15 -14.80 11.01
C ASP A 124 4.18 -14.38 9.90
N ASN A 125 3.36 -15.33 9.45
CA ASN A 125 2.32 -15.10 8.44
C ASN A 125 1.17 -14.19 8.92
N ASN A 126 1.11 -13.88 10.23
CA ASN A 126 0.19 -12.86 10.74
C ASN A 126 0.81 -11.47 10.73
N MET A 127 2.04 -11.32 10.26
CA MET A 127 2.72 -10.04 10.13
C MET A 127 3.04 -9.76 8.66
N MET A 128 2.63 -8.59 8.20
CA MET A 128 2.90 -8.09 6.86
C MET A 128 3.77 -6.83 6.95
N LEU A 129 4.81 -6.78 6.14
CA LEU A 129 5.62 -5.59 5.89
C LEU A 129 5.14 -4.93 4.60
N GLU A 130 4.77 -3.65 4.70
CA GLU A 130 4.62 -2.74 3.58
C GLU A 130 5.85 -1.82 3.50
N VAL A 131 6.51 -1.78 2.35
CA VAL A 131 7.62 -0.86 2.07
C VAL A 131 7.18 0.12 0.99
N MET A 132 7.15 1.41 1.33
CA MET A 132 6.86 2.50 0.39
C MET A 132 8.16 3.23 0.06
N ILE A 133 8.48 3.34 -1.22
CA ILE A 133 9.77 3.85 -1.72
C ILE A 133 9.49 5.04 -2.63
N LEU A 134 10.16 6.16 -2.39
CA LEU A 134 10.32 7.25 -3.35
C LEU A 134 11.76 7.19 -3.87
N PRO A 135 12.01 6.53 -5.02
CA PRO A 135 13.36 6.20 -5.45
C PRO A 135 14.19 7.46 -5.73
N ASP A 136 13.59 8.49 -6.31
CA ASP A 136 14.28 9.73 -6.70
C ASP A 136 14.71 10.55 -5.48
N ASP A 137 13.93 10.49 -4.40
CA ASP A 137 14.22 11.15 -3.12
C ASP A 137 15.03 10.27 -2.15
N LYS A 138 15.30 9.01 -2.52
CA LYS A 138 15.94 8.00 -1.67
C LYS A 138 15.23 7.82 -0.33
N ILE A 139 13.90 7.93 -0.33
CA ILE A 139 13.07 7.76 0.86
C ILE A 139 12.52 6.35 0.90
N LEU A 140 12.58 5.77 2.08
CA LEU A 140 12.02 4.47 2.40
C LEU A 140 11.16 4.62 3.64
N CYS A 141 9.89 4.23 3.53
CA CYS A 141 8.98 4.09 4.65
C CYS A 141 8.59 2.62 4.81
N LYS A 142 8.61 2.14 6.05
CA LYS A 142 8.14 0.79 6.40
C LYS A 142 6.90 0.91 7.25
N ARG A 143 5.90 0.09 6.97
CA ARG A 143 4.69 -0.04 7.77
C ARG A 143 4.46 -1.52 8.05
N TYR A 144 4.26 -1.84 9.31
CA TYR A 144 4.07 -3.21 9.77
C TYR A 144 2.62 -3.37 10.18
N PHE A 145 1.99 -4.41 9.65
CA PHE A 145 0.61 -4.72 9.92
C PHE A 145 0.49 -6.12 10.51
N MET A 146 -0.35 -6.24 11.52
CA MET A 146 -0.72 -7.51 12.13
C MET A 146 -2.11 -7.91 11.64
N LYS A 147 -2.29 -9.17 11.24
CA LYS A 147 -3.59 -9.71 10.86
C LYS A 147 -4.52 -9.67 12.07
N GLU A 148 -5.70 -9.11 11.90
CA GLU A 148 -6.72 -9.18 12.95
C GLU A 148 -7.27 -10.60 12.98
N SER A 149 -7.25 -11.23 14.15
CA SER A 149 -7.99 -12.46 14.38
C SER A 149 -9.46 -12.21 14.05
N MET A 150 -10.03 -12.99 13.14
CA MET A 150 -11.47 -12.98 12.96
C MET A 150 -12.12 -13.36 14.30
N PRO A 151 -13.15 -12.64 14.75
CA PRO A 151 -13.89 -13.02 15.96
C PRO A 151 -14.53 -14.41 15.82
#